data_AF-A0A4U3EQR5-F1
#
_entry.id   AF-A0A4U3EQR5-F1
#
_cell.length_a   1.000
_cell.length_b   1.000
_cell.length_c   1.000
_cell.angle_alpha   90.00
_cell.angle_beta   90.00
_cell.angle_gamma   90.00
#
_symmetry.space_group_name_H-M   'P 1'
#
loop_
_entity.id
_entity.type
_entity.pdbx_description
1 polymer ?
#
loop_
_entity_poly.entity_id
_entity_poly.type
_entity_poly.pdbx_seq_one_letter_code
_entity_poly.pdbx_strand_id
1 'polypeptide(L)'
;MSGKFTAILKFKALAKKEWDALNPSIREKFAKVLKKRAASYDALTMPANRLSLQHSCYKIKLRNDGYRLAYTVTSDDGGNVRVTVTVVAVDRRDEIYEDLHKRLAGK
;
A
#
# COMPACT_ATOMS: atom_id res chain seq x y z
N MET A 1 16.89 22.29 -10.07
CA MET A 1 17.49 21.05 -9.53
C MET A 1 16.36 20.04 -9.33
N SER A 2 16.41 18.90 -10.02
CA SER A 2 15.38 17.86 -9.92
C SER A 2 15.36 17.30 -8.50
N GLY A 3 14.29 17.54 -7.74
CA GLY A 3 14.13 16.99 -6.39
C GLY A 3 14.13 15.47 -6.44
N LYS A 4 14.95 14.82 -5.60
CA LYS A 4 15.06 13.35 -5.61
C LYS A 4 13.80 12.74 -4.99
N PHE A 5 13.09 11.91 -5.74
CA PHE A 5 11.99 11.10 -5.22
C PHE A 5 12.54 9.91 -4.43
N THR A 6 12.00 9.66 -3.24
CA THR A 6 12.36 8.49 -2.42
C THR A 6 11.11 7.91 -1.75
N ALA A 7 10.85 6.63 -1.98
CA ALA A 7 9.76 5.90 -1.35
C ALA A 7 10.28 5.01 -0.21
N ILE A 8 9.66 5.13 0.97
CA ILE A 8 9.95 4.32 2.15
C ILE A 8 8.75 3.42 2.40
N LEU A 9 8.95 2.10 2.35
CA LEU A 9 7.90 1.12 2.61
C LEU A 9 7.88 0.75 4.10
N LYS A 10 6.69 0.84 4.71
CA LYS A 10 6.41 0.42 6.09
C LYS A 10 5.21 -0.52 6.12
N PHE A 11 5.11 -1.32 7.17
CA PHE A 11 3.94 -2.15 7.45
C PHE A 11 3.39 -1.78 8.82
N LYS A 12 2.06 -1.68 8.96
CA LYS A 12 1.42 -1.78 10.27
C LYS A 12 1.64 -3.20 10.82
N ALA A 13 1.68 -3.35 12.14
CA ALA A 13 1.98 -4.62 12.79
C ALA A 13 1.07 -5.77 12.33
N LEU A 14 -0.25 -5.55 12.25
CA LEU A 14 -1.21 -6.54 11.73
C LEU A 14 -0.96 -6.86 10.26
N ALA A 15 -0.77 -5.84 9.43
CA ALA A 15 -0.49 -6.03 8.00
C ALA A 15 0.81 -6.80 7.75
N LYS A 16 1.80 -6.66 8.64
CA LYS A 16 3.04 -7.45 8.58
C LYS A 16 2.77 -8.93 8.87
N LYS A 17 1.97 -9.24 9.88
CA LYS A 17 1.55 -10.62 10.21
C LYS A 17 0.81 -11.25 9.04
N GLU A 18 -0.15 -10.54 8.46
CA GLU A 18 -0.90 -10.97 7.28
C GLU A 18 0.03 -11.23 6.08
N TRP A 19 0.95 -10.30 5.82
CA TRP A 19 1.94 -10.43 4.76
C TRP A 19 2.84 -11.67 4.94
N ASP A 20 3.26 -11.92 6.18
CA ASP A 20 4.10 -13.06 6.54
C ASP A 20 3.36 -14.39 6.51
N ALA A 21 2.03 -14.38 6.61
CA ALA A 21 1.17 -15.55 6.46
C ALA A 21 0.88 -15.90 4.99
N LEU A 22 1.12 -14.98 4.05
CA LEU A 22 0.91 -15.24 2.62
C LEU A 22 1.82 -16.35 2.10
N ASN A 23 1.28 -17.14 1.17
CA ASN A 23 2.09 -18.02 0.32
C ASN A 23 3.20 -17.20 -0.38
N PRO A 24 4.45 -17.74 -0.46
CA PRO A 24 5.58 -17.05 -1.07
C PRO A 24 5.30 -16.47 -2.46
N SER A 25 4.57 -17.20 -3.33
CA SER A 25 4.24 -16.74 -4.68
C SER A 25 3.36 -15.49 -4.68
N ILE A 26 2.37 -15.43 -3.77
CA ILE A 26 1.48 -14.26 -3.63
C ILE A 26 2.26 -13.07 -3.10
N ARG A 27 3.12 -13.29 -2.11
CA ARG A 27 4.02 -12.27 -1.54
C ARG A 27 4.92 -11.66 -2.61
N GLU A 28 5.54 -12.49 -3.45
CA GLU A 28 6.39 -12.04 -4.55
C GLU A 28 5.63 -11.23 -5.60
N LYS A 29 4.41 -11.67 -5.97
CA LYS A 29 3.56 -10.93 -6.90
C LYS A 29 3.23 -9.53 -6.36
N PHE A 30 2.86 -9.42 -5.08
CA PHE A 30 2.64 -8.12 -4.46
C PHE A 30 3.93 -7.28 -4.40
N ALA A 31 5.06 -7.85 -4.02
CA ALA A 31 6.33 -7.15 -3.93
C ALA A 31 6.74 -6.56 -5.29
N LYS A 32 6.54 -7.31 -6.39
CA LYS A 32 6.77 -6.82 -7.76
C LYS A 32 5.89 -5.62 -8.09
N VAL A 33 4.60 -5.64 -7.73
CA VAL A 33 3.70 -4.50 -7.97
C VAL A 33 4.04 -3.31 -7.08
N LEU A 34 4.35 -3.52 -5.80
CA LEU A 34 4.76 -2.46 -4.88
C LEU A 34 6.03 -1.76 -5.37
N LYS A 35 7.04 -2.53 -5.80
CA LYS A 35 8.28 -1.97 -6.37
C LYS A 35 8.00 -1.11 -7.60
N LYS A 36 7.12 -1.57 -8.50
CA LYS A 36 6.70 -0.79 -9.67
C LYS A 36 5.99 0.50 -9.29
N ARG A 37 5.09 0.46 -8.29
CA ARG A 37 4.38 1.65 -7.83
C ARG A 37 5.31 2.63 -7.13
N ALA A 38 6.23 2.15 -6.29
CA ALA A 38 7.21 2.94 -5.57
C ALA A 38 8.29 3.59 -6.46
N ALA A 39 8.16 3.54 -7.79
CA ALA A 39 9.04 4.24 -8.73
C ALA A 39 8.71 5.74 -8.86
N SER A 40 7.46 6.14 -8.61
CA SER A 40 7.04 7.55 -8.65
C SER A 40 5.82 7.84 -7.78
N TYR A 41 5.59 9.12 -7.48
CA TYR A 41 4.40 9.55 -6.73
C TYR A 41 3.10 9.26 -7.51
N ASP A 42 3.08 9.50 -8.81
CA ASP A 42 1.90 9.29 -9.65
C ASP A 42 1.49 7.80 -9.70
N ALA A 43 2.47 6.90 -9.78
CA ALA A 43 2.22 5.46 -9.77
C ALA A 43 1.70 4.97 -8.41
N LEU A 44 2.14 5.59 -7.31
CA LEU A 44 1.62 5.33 -5.96
C LEU A 44 0.19 5.85 -5.77
N THR A 45 -0.15 6.98 -6.38
CA THR A 45 -1.38 7.75 -6.10
C THR A 45 -2.43 7.71 -7.21
N MET A 46 -2.30 6.79 -8.17
CA MET A 46 -3.27 6.58 -9.26
C MET A 46 -4.73 6.61 -8.78
N PRO A 47 -5.57 7.54 -9.29
CA PRO A 47 -6.97 7.69 -8.87
C PRO A 47 -7.81 6.41 -8.97
N ALA A 48 -7.61 5.62 -10.03
CA ALA A 48 -8.32 4.34 -10.24
C ALA A 48 -8.04 3.29 -9.14
N ASN A 49 -6.95 3.45 -8.39
CA ASN A 49 -6.58 2.57 -7.28
C ASN A 49 -7.00 3.13 -5.91
N ARG A 50 -7.51 4.37 -5.86
CA ARG A 50 -7.92 5.02 -4.62
C ARG A 50 -9.14 4.31 -4.02
N LEU A 51 -9.16 4.18 -2.70
CA LEU A 51 -10.32 3.78 -1.94
C LEU A 51 -11.13 5.02 -1.55
N SER A 52 -12.45 4.85 -1.45
CA SER A 52 -13.37 5.90 -0.98
C SER A 52 -13.26 6.05 0.55
N LEU A 53 -12.07 6.40 1.02
CA LEU A 53 -11.70 6.55 2.42
C LEU A 53 -10.90 7.86 2.58
N GLN A 54 -11.04 8.53 3.73
CA GLN A 54 -10.42 9.85 3.99
C GLN A 54 -8.88 9.83 4.15
N HIS A 55 -8.20 8.69 3.97
CA HIS A 55 -6.79 8.49 4.38
C HIS A 55 -5.77 8.34 3.25
N SER A 56 -6.03 8.86 2.04
CA SER A 56 -5.14 8.65 0.88
C SER A 56 -4.76 7.18 0.73
N CYS A 57 -5.77 6.31 0.83
CA CYS A 57 -5.62 4.87 0.81
C CYS A 57 -5.83 4.33 -0.60
N TYR A 58 -4.94 3.44 -1.03
CA TYR A 58 -4.90 2.87 -2.36
C TYR A 58 -4.81 1.35 -2.28
N LYS A 59 -5.20 0.66 -3.35
CA LYS A 59 -5.21 -0.81 -3.41
C LYS A 59 -4.39 -1.39 -4.56
N ILE A 60 -3.78 -2.54 -4.31
CA ILE A 60 -3.28 -3.48 -5.33
C ILE A 60 -4.26 -4.65 -5.39
N LYS A 61 -4.56 -5.14 -6.59
CA LYS A 61 -5.44 -6.30 -6.83
C LYS A 61 -4.65 -7.36 -7.59
N LEU A 62 -4.50 -8.55 -7.02
CA LEU A 62 -4.06 -9.75 -7.73
C LEU A 62 -5.33 -10.53 -8.11
N ARG A 63 -5.97 -10.14 -9.22
CA ARG A 63 -7.32 -10.60 -9.57
C ARG A 63 -7.42 -12.12 -9.72
N ASN A 64 -6.45 -12.73 -10.39
CA ASN A 64 -6.44 -14.17 -10.66
C ASN A 64 -6.15 -14.99 -9.40
N ASP A 65 -5.47 -14.38 -8.43
CA ASP A 65 -5.11 -15.04 -7.17
C ASP A 65 -6.14 -14.78 -6.05
N GLY A 66 -7.08 -13.85 -6.24
CA GLY A 66 -8.09 -13.52 -5.25
C GLY A 66 -7.60 -12.66 -4.08
N TYR A 67 -6.41 -12.06 -4.17
CA TYR A 67 -5.82 -11.24 -3.10
C TYR A 67 -5.86 -9.74 -3.39
N ARG A 68 -5.84 -8.96 -2.31
CA ARG A 68 -5.66 -7.51 -2.34
C ARG A 68 -4.68 -7.05 -1.27
N LEU A 69 -4.13 -5.87 -1.49
CA LEU A 69 -3.30 -5.16 -0.52
C LEU A 69 -3.74 -3.71 -0.49
N ALA A 70 -3.94 -3.16 0.71
CA ALA A 70 -4.25 -1.76 0.93
C ALA A 70 -3.05 -1.04 1.55
N TYR A 71 -2.72 0.14 1.03
CA TYR A 71 -1.65 0.99 1.56
C TYR A 71 -2.06 2.46 1.59
N THR A 72 -1.46 3.23 2.49
CA THR A 72 -1.59 4.70 2.53
C THR A 72 -0.30 5.35 2.04
N VAL A 73 -0.43 6.58 1.53
CA VAL A 73 0.69 7.38 1.04
C VAL A 73 0.73 8.69 1.81
N THR A 74 1.89 9.03 2.37
CA THR A 74 2.15 10.33 3.04
C THR A 74 3.43 10.93 2.47
N SER A 75 3.45 12.23 2.22
CA SER A 75 4.59 12.96 1.67
C SER A 75 5.08 14.02 2.65
N ASP A 76 6.40 14.19 2.73
CA ASP A 76 7.06 15.30 3.40
C ASP A 76 7.58 16.25 2.31
N ASP A 77 7.19 17.53 2.39
CA ASP A 77 7.42 18.53 1.35
C ASP A 77 8.52 19.52 1.79
N GLY A 78 9.73 18.99 1.95
CA GLY A 78 10.93 19.71 2.39
C GLY A 78 12.00 19.85 1.30
N GLY A 79 11.60 20.02 0.03
CA GLY A 79 12.50 20.15 -1.13
C GLY A 79 13.02 18.84 -1.74
N ASN A 80 12.78 17.70 -1.06
CA ASN A 80 12.92 16.35 -1.61
C ASN A 80 11.60 15.60 -1.39
N VAL A 81 11.06 14.96 -2.42
CA VAL A 81 9.79 14.22 -2.32
C VAL A 81 10.04 12.89 -1.62
N ARG A 82 9.93 12.89 -0.29
CA ARG A 82 9.98 11.68 0.54
C ARG A 82 8.57 11.18 0.78
N VAL A 83 8.31 9.95 0.34
CA VAL A 83 6.99 9.35 0.41
C VAL A 83 7.04 8.11 1.27
N THR A 84 6.23 8.07 2.33
CA THR A 84 6.02 6.87 3.12
C THR A 84 4.80 6.12 2.59
N VAL A 85 5.04 4.88 2.16
CA VAL A 85 4.03 3.90 1.76
C VAL A 85 3.81 2.97 2.93
N THR A 86 2.65 3.05 3.59
CA THR A 86 2.34 2.19 4.73
C THR A 86 1.32 1.15 4.32
N VAL A 87 1.71 -0.13 4.29
CA VAL A 87 0.78 -1.24 4.12
C VAL A 87 -0.08 -1.37 5.37
N VAL A 88 -1.40 -1.32 5.20
CA VAL A 88 -2.39 -1.32 6.30
C VAL A 88 -3.23 -2.58 6.35
N ALA A 89 -3.33 -3.32 5.25
CA ALA A 89 -3.97 -4.63 5.19
C ALA A 89 -3.47 -5.41 3.98
N VAL A 90 -3.38 -6.73 4.09
CA VAL A 90 -3.23 -7.63 2.96
C VAL A 90 -4.03 -8.90 3.21
N ASP A 91 -4.95 -9.23 2.31
CA ASP A 91 -5.83 -10.37 2.52
C ASP A 91 -6.52 -10.81 1.23
N ARG A 92 -7.32 -11.87 1.32
CA ARG A 92 -8.27 -12.27 0.29
C ARG A 92 -9.32 -11.18 0.06
N ARG A 93 -9.95 -11.26 -1.12
CA ARG A 93 -10.89 -10.25 -1.63
C ARG A 93 -12.07 -9.96 -0.69
N ASP A 94 -12.57 -10.99 -0.05
CA ASP A 94 -13.71 -11.01 0.87
C ASP A 94 -13.38 -10.34 2.20
N GLU A 95 -12.17 -10.54 2.72
CA GLU A 95 -11.84 -10.23 4.12
C GLU A 95 -11.13 -8.88 4.32
N ILE A 96 -10.49 -8.35 3.27
CA ILE A 96 -9.60 -7.17 3.40
C ILE A 96 -10.26 -5.87 3.89
N TYR A 97 -11.59 -5.73 3.77
CA TYR A 97 -12.27 -4.45 4.00
C TYR A 97 -12.97 -4.33 5.35
N GLU A 98 -13.29 -5.44 6.03
CA GLU A 98 -14.21 -5.41 7.18
C GLU A 98 -13.74 -4.47 8.30
N ASP A 99 -12.42 -4.35 8.49
CA ASP A 99 -11.82 -3.50 9.52
C ASP A 99 -10.89 -2.41 8.96
N LEU A 100 -10.91 -2.15 7.66
CA LEU A 100 -9.96 -1.21 7.05
C LEU A 100 -10.11 0.22 7.63
N HIS A 101 -11.33 0.65 7.96
CA HIS A 101 -11.57 1.91 8.66
C HIS A 101 -10.93 1.95 10.04
N LYS A 102 -11.10 0.90 10.86
CA LYS A 102 -10.51 0.82 12.21
C LYS A 102 -8.99 0.81 12.16
N ARG A 103 -8.42 0.05 11.20
CA ARG A 103 -6.99 -0.01 10.94
C ARG A 103 -6.39 1.34 10.55
N LEU A 104 -7.18 2.22 9.93
CA LEU A 104 -6.76 3.58 9.57
C LEU A 104 -6.98 4.60 10.71
N ALA A 105 -7.99 4.37 11.57
CA ALA A 105 -8.30 5.22 12.73
C ALA A 105 -7.31 5.06 13.91
N GLY A 106 -6.66 3.90 14.03
CA GLY A 106 -5.61 3.69 15.05
C GLY A 106 -4.33 4.44 14.70
N LYS A 107 -4.12 5.58 15.40
CA LYS A 107 -2.83 6.27 15.53
C LYS A 107 -1.82 5.38 16.26
#